data_AF-A0A9E5ILR1-F1
#
_entry.id   AF-A0A9E5ILR1-F1
#
_cell.length_a   1.000
_cell.length_b   1.000
_cell.length_c   1.000
_cell.angle_alpha   90.00
_cell.angle_beta   90.00
_cell.angle_gamma   90.00
#
_symmetry.space_group_name_H-M   'P 1'
#
loop_
_entity.id
_entity.type
_entity.pdbx_description
1 polymer ?
#
loop_
_entity_poly.entity_id
_entity_poly.type
_entity_poly.pdbx_seq_one_letter_code
_entity_poly.pdbx_strand_id
1 'polypeptide(L)'
;MKVFLQRALSSALLMATLSSCGGGGGSGATTPTTPTTPTPPATVSTPGAPTGVTATVGNATLTIAFTAPSSNGGATITGYTVTCTAGANSKTATGSASPISVTGLTNGTNYSCSVTATNSAGTGAASTSVTATPAAPTSSFALTSTAGTAGSAMAADYTCDGTGSSPQLSWTNAPAGTKEFALLMTTLPGDGTTKWNWVLYGIPAATKSLNKDTFGIGTTGVGSDGPFAGYQPPCSQGPGAKTYTFTLYALSATPDLSAAGSTVNGSTITSAIAGITLGSATLDLNYTRPTNATGSSTACGYVRSSLGGSTTGNASVACDANYAYVSSNSLATHTMMNGITATNLQVPTAQNFLGANGWKIPLAPAIAASTVSAVDGPIGIAVNGVLIFNPCKQGGCQNGDTKVLGELDVCNGHAGRADDYHYHAAPVCMMQTKAANYWDTHPVGWALDGYAIYGYNDADGKVAARDTVCGGNTNAVVNGPSGYAYHVTDASPYVLACFRGTPSPDLANQSSKFSPMRQPPVQPFKVSNMTLATDAKDGYQVLQFTSAINFTTNETGSDTYSNAPGTYRIRYKQLGGAELTNALTQSGNGNKTACWAFQFTDSAGATTQPNITYCR
;
A
#
# COMPACT_ATOMS: atom_id res chain seq x y z
N MET A 1 -34.70 -22.16 -30.52
CA MET A 1 -35.54 -22.83 -29.49
C MET A 1 -35.55 -21.92 -28.28
N LYS A 2 -36.65 -21.20 -28.01
CA LYS A 2 -37.63 -21.50 -26.93
C LYS A 2 -36.94 -21.82 -25.58
N VAL A 3 -37.18 -21.20 -24.43
CA VAL A 3 -38.29 -20.37 -23.90
C VAL A 3 -37.94 -20.06 -22.39
N PHE A 4 -38.54 -19.02 -21.79
CA PHE A 4 -38.74 -18.75 -20.32
C PHE A 4 -37.55 -18.27 -19.43
N LEU A 5 -37.68 -17.37 -18.43
CA LEU A 5 -38.78 -16.56 -17.87
C LEU A 5 -38.22 -15.42 -16.96
N GLN A 6 -38.96 -14.30 -16.97
CA GLN A 6 -39.08 -13.08 -16.14
C GLN A 6 -38.19 -12.80 -14.90
N ARG A 7 -37.73 -11.54 -14.81
CA ARG A 7 -37.49 -10.77 -13.57
C ARG A 7 -38.60 -9.72 -13.37
N ALA A 8 -39.01 -9.55 -12.12
CA ALA A 8 -40.08 -8.69 -11.63
C ALA A 8 -39.75 -7.19 -11.69
N LEU A 9 -40.77 -6.36 -11.97
CA LEU A 9 -40.78 -4.92 -11.71
C LEU A 9 -41.44 -4.64 -10.35
N SER A 10 -40.88 -3.70 -9.59
CA SER A 10 -41.58 -2.96 -8.54
C SER A 10 -40.90 -1.62 -8.31
N SER A 11 -41.62 -0.53 -8.55
CA SER A 11 -41.42 0.83 -8.01
C SER A 11 -42.67 1.63 -8.41
N ALA A 12 -43.64 1.80 -7.52
CA ALA A 12 -43.75 2.86 -6.50
C ALA A 12 -44.10 4.24 -7.10
N LEU A 13 -45.35 4.66 -6.91
CA LEU A 13 -45.76 6.06 -6.91
C LEU A 13 -47.06 6.21 -6.12
N LEU A 14 -47.10 7.09 -5.11
CA LEU A 14 -47.96 8.30 -5.12
C LEU A 14 -47.79 9.12 -3.83
N MET A 15 -47.63 10.44 -3.99
CA MET A 15 -47.93 11.45 -2.99
C MET A 15 -48.84 12.52 -3.62
N ALA A 16 -49.83 12.93 -2.83
CA ALA A 16 -50.53 14.21 -2.75
C ALA A 16 -51.43 14.74 -3.91
N THR A 17 -52.57 15.25 -3.42
CA THR A 17 -53.78 15.82 -4.03
C THR A 17 -53.68 17.29 -4.45
N LEU A 18 -54.56 17.77 -5.35
CA LEU A 18 -55.45 18.93 -5.13
C LEU A 18 -56.40 19.25 -6.33
N SER A 19 -57.69 19.41 -5.99
CA SER A 19 -58.68 20.43 -6.43
C SER A 19 -59.10 20.63 -7.91
N SER A 20 -60.39 20.46 -8.22
CA SER A 20 -61.36 21.57 -8.48
C SER A 20 -62.66 21.12 -9.21
N CYS A 21 -63.67 21.99 -9.19
CA CYS A 21 -65.13 21.82 -9.35
C CYS A 21 -65.72 21.69 -10.78
N GLY A 22 -66.99 21.23 -10.81
CA GLY A 22 -68.02 21.46 -11.85
C GLY A 22 -68.55 20.13 -12.45
N GLY A 23 -69.83 19.76 -12.49
CA GLY A 23 -71.12 20.44 -12.38
C GLY A 23 -71.99 19.99 -13.57
N GLY A 24 -73.08 19.24 -13.35
CA GLY A 24 -74.07 18.89 -14.39
C GLY A 24 -74.78 17.55 -14.17
N GLY A 25 -76.09 17.59 -13.97
CA GLY A 25 -76.91 16.47 -13.49
C GLY A 25 -77.45 15.49 -14.54
N GLY A 26 -78.14 14.47 -14.04
CA GLY A 26 -78.90 13.50 -14.83
C GLY A 26 -79.30 12.26 -14.02
N SER A 27 -80.56 12.21 -13.58
CA SER A 27 -81.18 11.14 -12.81
C SER A 27 -81.15 9.77 -13.47
N GLY A 28 -80.97 8.70 -12.67
CA GLY A 28 -81.21 7.32 -13.10
C GLY A 28 -80.92 6.26 -12.03
N ALA A 29 -81.98 5.87 -11.30
CA ALA A 29 -82.18 4.60 -10.60
C ALA A 29 -81.06 4.05 -9.68
N THR A 30 -81.23 4.25 -8.37
CA THR A 30 -80.45 3.58 -7.30
C THR A 30 -80.99 2.18 -7.00
N THR A 31 -80.20 1.15 -7.28
CA THR A 31 -80.24 -0.12 -6.55
C THR A 31 -79.70 0.11 -5.11
N PRO A 32 -80.27 -0.51 -4.06
CA PRO A 32 -79.70 -0.38 -2.72
C PRO A 32 -78.35 -1.10 -2.68
N THR A 33 -77.26 -0.35 -2.54
CA THR A 33 -75.97 -0.91 -2.14
C THR A 33 -76.01 -1.21 -0.65
N THR A 34 -75.69 -2.45 -0.30
CA THR A 34 -75.47 -2.88 1.09
C THR A 34 -74.43 -1.95 1.73
N PRO A 35 -74.67 -1.40 2.94
CA PRO A 35 -73.67 -0.61 3.64
C PRO A 35 -72.46 -1.52 3.90
N THR A 36 -71.31 -1.18 3.29
CA THR A 36 -70.03 -1.75 3.71
C THR A 36 -69.74 -1.19 5.09
N THR A 37 -69.92 -2.04 6.10
CA THR A 37 -69.44 -1.84 7.45
C THR A 37 -67.98 -1.37 7.40
N PRO A 38 -67.57 -0.30 8.11
CA PRO A 38 -66.16 0.05 8.21
C PRO A 38 -65.42 -1.17 8.76
N THR A 39 -64.43 -1.66 8.02
CA THR A 39 -63.56 -2.72 8.51
C THR A 39 -62.94 -2.23 9.83
N PRO A 40 -63.09 -2.96 10.95
CA PRO A 40 -62.48 -2.57 12.22
C PRO A 40 -60.99 -2.28 11.99
N PRO A 41 -60.40 -1.24 12.63
CA PRO A 41 -58.96 -1.04 12.58
C PRO A 41 -58.28 -2.37 12.91
N ALA A 42 -57.38 -2.83 12.03
CA ALA A 42 -56.66 -4.07 12.25
C ALA A 42 -55.97 -3.98 13.62
N THR A 43 -56.42 -4.81 14.56
CA THR A 43 -55.90 -4.81 15.92
C THR A 43 -54.43 -5.23 15.87
N VAL A 44 -53.53 -4.34 16.29
CA VAL A 44 -52.10 -4.67 16.39
C VAL A 44 -51.91 -5.59 17.59
N SER A 45 -51.28 -6.73 17.37
CA SER A 45 -50.85 -7.66 18.42
C SER A 45 -49.34 -7.68 18.53
N THR A 46 -48.80 -8.28 19.58
CA THR A 46 -47.35 -8.53 19.67
C THR A 46 -46.88 -9.45 18.53
N PRO A 47 -45.59 -9.39 18.12
CA PRO A 47 -45.05 -10.27 17.09
C PRO A 47 -45.10 -11.75 17.49
N GLY A 48 -44.99 -12.63 16.48
CA GLY A 48 -44.72 -14.05 16.72
C GLY A 48 -43.29 -14.31 17.23
N ALA A 49 -42.97 -15.57 17.50
CA ALA A 49 -41.62 -15.97 17.88
C ALA A 49 -40.64 -15.97 16.69
N PRO A 50 -39.42 -15.46 16.85
CA PRO A 50 -38.34 -15.69 15.89
C PRO A 50 -38.05 -17.19 15.71
N THR A 51 -37.55 -17.58 14.54
CA THR A 51 -37.28 -18.99 14.20
C THR A 51 -35.84 -19.17 13.70
N GLY A 52 -35.40 -20.41 13.45
CA GLY A 52 -34.08 -20.68 12.88
C GLY A 52 -32.91 -20.22 13.76
N VAL A 53 -33.08 -20.28 15.09
CA VAL A 53 -32.09 -19.76 16.03
C VAL A 53 -30.87 -20.68 16.09
N THR A 54 -29.70 -20.11 15.84
CA THR A 54 -28.40 -20.79 15.88
C THR A 54 -27.41 -19.96 16.70
N ALA A 55 -26.48 -20.63 17.39
CA ALA A 55 -25.46 -19.98 18.21
C ALA A 55 -24.06 -20.28 17.66
N THR A 56 -23.27 -19.23 17.42
CA THR A 56 -21.84 -19.34 17.14
C THR A 56 -21.05 -19.06 18.41
N VAL A 57 -20.19 -20.01 18.79
CA VAL A 57 -19.35 -19.95 20.00
C VAL A 57 -18.19 -18.97 19.82
N GLY A 58 -17.95 -18.11 20.82
CA GLY A 58 -16.75 -17.27 20.92
C GLY A 58 -16.23 -17.17 22.35
N ASN A 59 -15.14 -16.41 22.53
CA ASN A 59 -14.53 -16.17 23.85
C ASN A 59 -15.42 -15.23 24.68
N ALA A 60 -16.01 -15.74 25.76
CA ALA A 60 -16.95 -15.01 26.62
C ALA A 60 -18.14 -14.38 25.87
N THR A 61 -18.47 -14.91 24.69
CA THR A 61 -19.51 -14.37 23.80
C THR A 61 -20.23 -15.49 23.03
N LEU A 62 -21.51 -15.27 22.73
CA LEU A 62 -22.29 -16.07 21.79
C LEU A 62 -22.92 -15.15 20.75
N THR A 63 -22.72 -15.44 19.47
CA THR A 63 -23.39 -14.72 18.38
C THR A 63 -24.60 -15.52 17.92
N ILE A 64 -25.79 -14.96 18.12
CA ILE A 64 -27.07 -15.62 17.86
C ILE A 64 -27.65 -15.13 16.53
N ALA A 65 -27.73 -16.03 15.55
CA ALA A 65 -28.40 -15.79 14.28
C ALA A 65 -29.81 -16.41 14.30
N PHE A 66 -30.78 -15.70 13.73
CA PHE A 66 -32.19 -16.08 13.69
C PHE A 66 -32.90 -15.49 12.46
N THR A 67 -34.09 -16.01 12.16
CA THR A 67 -35.04 -15.51 11.17
C THR A 67 -36.17 -14.76 11.87
N ALA A 68 -36.61 -13.64 11.30
CA ALA A 68 -37.73 -12.86 11.81
C ALA A 68 -39.01 -13.73 11.92
N PRO A 69 -39.92 -13.39 12.86
CA PRO A 69 -41.21 -14.07 12.97
C PRO A 69 -42.02 -14.01 11.67
N SER A 70 -42.77 -15.08 11.37
CA SER A 70 -43.68 -15.10 10.20
C SER A 70 -44.85 -14.11 10.32
N SER A 71 -45.21 -13.72 11.54
CA SER A 71 -46.19 -12.66 11.83
C SER A 71 -45.53 -11.56 12.64
N ASN A 72 -45.62 -10.32 12.15
CA ASN A 72 -45.21 -9.11 12.87
C ASN A 72 -46.34 -8.54 13.75
N GLY A 73 -47.48 -9.23 13.85
CA GLY A 73 -48.63 -8.76 14.63
C GLY A 73 -49.32 -7.50 14.06
N GLY A 74 -49.10 -7.17 12.79
CA GLY A 74 -49.72 -6.02 12.13
C GLY A 74 -49.00 -4.68 12.33
N ALA A 75 -47.85 -4.65 13.01
CA ALA A 75 -46.98 -3.48 13.13
C ALA A 75 -45.51 -3.83 12.90
N THR A 76 -44.72 -2.85 12.45
CA THR A 76 -43.29 -3.00 12.18
C THR A 76 -42.53 -3.45 13.43
N ILE A 77 -41.68 -4.47 13.29
CA ILE A 77 -40.77 -4.90 14.36
C ILE A 77 -39.71 -3.80 14.55
N THR A 78 -39.60 -3.31 15.78
CA THR A 78 -38.71 -2.22 16.20
C THR A 78 -37.38 -2.72 16.78
N GLY A 79 -37.31 -4.00 17.18
CA GLY A 79 -36.08 -4.61 17.65
C GLY A 79 -36.25 -6.04 18.15
N TYR A 80 -35.12 -6.66 18.45
CA TYR A 80 -35.00 -8.00 18.98
C TYR A 80 -34.20 -8.00 20.28
N THR A 81 -34.55 -8.89 21.19
CA THR A 81 -33.79 -9.12 22.43
C THR A 81 -33.36 -10.58 22.49
N VAL A 82 -32.05 -10.82 22.57
CA VAL A 82 -31.47 -12.13 22.86
C VAL A 82 -31.23 -12.24 24.35
N THR A 83 -31.68 -13.34 24.95
CA THR A 83 -31.46 -13.65 26.37
C THR A 83 -30.76 -14.99 26.48
N CYS A 84 -29.57 -15.03 27.09
CA CYS A 84 -28.79 -16.23 27.36
C CYS A 84 -28.70 -16.48 28.87
N THR A 85 -29.19 -17.64 29.31
CA THR A 85 -29.27 -18.01 30.73
C THR A 85 -28.48 -19.28 31.05
N ALA A 86 -27.77 -19.28 32.17
CA ALA A 86 -27.12 -20.44 32.77
C ALA A 86 -27.31 -20.40 34.30
N GLY A 87 -28.27 -21.17 34.82
CA GLY A 87 -28.66 -21.10 36.23
C GLY A 87 -29.14 -19.70 36.60
N ALA A 88 -28.53 -19.09 37.63
CA ALA A 88 -28.83 -17.72 38.05
C ALA A 88 -28.21 -16.63 37.14
N ASN A 89 -27.29 -17.00 36.26
CA ASN A 89 -26.64 -16.04 35.37
C ASN A 89 -27.52 -15.79 34.14
N SER A 90 -27.90 -14.54 33.91
CA SER A 90 -28.60 -14.10 32.71
C SER A 90 -27.87 -12.93 32.07
N LYS A 91 -27.66 -12.99 30.76
CA LYS A 91 -27.12 -11.90 29.95
C LYS A 91 -28.05 -11.65 28.78
N THR A 92 -28.27 -10.38 28.47
CA THR A 92 -29.13 -9.95 27.38
C THR A 92 -28.38 -9.02 26.44
N ALA A 93 -28.76 -9.07 25.15
CA ALA A 93 -28.31 -8.11 24.15
C ALA A 93 -29.48 -7.78 23.22
N THR A 94 -29.52 -6.56 22.70
CA THR A 94 -30.57 -6.08 21.80
C THR A 94 -29.99 -5.68 20.45
N GLY A 95 -30.82 -5.72 19.41
CA GLY A 95 -30.43 -5.32 18.06
C GLY A 95 -31.65 -5.16 17.15
N SER A 96 -31.50 -4.39 16.07
CA SER A 96 -32.57 -4.18 15.09
C SER A 96 -32.68 -5.32 14.06
N ALA A 97 -31.68 -6.19 13.97
CA ALA A 97 -31.62 -7.31 13.04
C ALA A 97 -30.74 -8.46 13.57
N SER A 98 -30.80 -9.59 12.89
CA SER A 98 -29.94 -10.77 13.10
C SER A 98 -28.60 -10.62 12.33
N PRO A 99 -27.46 -11.10 12.88
CA PRO A 99 -27.28 -11.73 14.19
C PRO A 99 -27.05 -10.72 15.33
N ILE A 100 -27.23 -11.16 16.58
CA ILE A 100 -26.96 -10.36 17.79
C ILE A 100 -25.94 -11.10 18.68
N SER A 101 -24.90 -10.39 19.14
CA SER A 101 -23.87 -10.94 20.03
C SER A 101 -24.16 -10.63 21.50
N VAL A 102 -24.13 -11.67 22.34
CA VAL A 102 -24.26 -11.58 23.80
C VAL A 102 -22.87 -11.74 24.42
N THR A 103 -22.37 -10.67 25.04
CA THR A 103 -21.01 -10.61 25.62
C THR A 103 -21.00 -10.76 27.14
N GLY A 104 -19.82 -10.99 27.73
CA GLY A 104 -19.65 -11.11 29.18
C GLY A 104 -20.16 -12.43 29.75
N LEU A 105 -20.20 -13.47 28.92
CA LEU A 105 -20.52 -14.84 29.30
C LEU A 105 -19.29 -15.54 29.89
N THR A 106 -19.51 -16.55 30.72
CA THR A 106 -18.42 -17.33 31.30
C THR A 106 -18.04 -18.50 30.40
N ASN A 107 -16.76 -18.60 30.01
CA ASN A 107 -16.27 -19.75 29.24
C ASN A 107 -16.42 -21.06 30.02
N GLY A 108 -16.72 -22.16 29.31
CA GLY A 108 -17.00 -23.46 29.89
C GLY A 108 -18.39 -23.61 30.51
N THR A 109 -19.19 -22.54 30.59
CA THR A 109 -20.57 -22.59 31.09
C THR A 109 -21.55 -22.74 29.94
N ASN A 110 -22.39 -23.78 29.96
CA ASN A 110 -23.40 -23.97 28.92
C ASN A 110 -24.58 -22.99 29.11
N TYR A 111 -24.84 -22.12 28.14
CA TYR A 111 -25.95 -21.16 28.16
C TYR A 111 -27.09 -21.63 27.25
N SER A 112 -28.32 -21.41 27.69
CA SER A 112 -29.53 -21.53 26.88
C SER A 112 -29.97 -20.15 26.41
N CYS A 113 -29.97 -19.92 25.10
CA CYS A 113 -30.24 -18.63 24.48
C CYS A 113 -31.55 -18.64 23.69
N SER A 114 -32.39 -17.61 23.87
CA SER A 114 -33.64 -17.40 23.13
C SER A 114 -33.74 -15.96 22.61
N VAL A 115 -34.56 -15.74 21.59
CA VAL A 115 -34.76 -14.43 20.96
C VAL A 115 -36.23 -14.05 21.01
N THR A 116 -36.54 -12.80 21.34
CA THR A 116 -37.88 -12.20 21.23
C THR A 116 -37.87 -11.03 20.25
N ALA A 117 -39.00 -10.76 19.61
CA ALA A 117 -39.20 -9.60 18.74
C ALA A 117 -40.18 -8.61 19.37
N THR A 118 -40.00 -7.30 19.16
CA THR A 118 -40.82 -6.23 19.73
C THR A 118 -41.38 -5.31 18.66
N ASN A 119 -42.67 -5.01 18.69
CA ASN A 119 -43.32 -3.96 17.89
C ASN A 119 -44.01 -2.95 18.82
N SER A 120 -44.83 -2.05 18.26
CA SER A 120 -45.56 -1.04 19.05
C SER A 120 -46.59 -1.61 20.02
N ALA A 121 -47.06 -2.85 19.85
CA ALA A 121 -47.94 -3.54 20.78
C ALA A 121 -47.19 -4.28 21.90
N GLY A 122 -45.85 -4.38 21.81
CA GLY A 122 -44.99 -4.96 22.84
C GLY A 122 -44.13 -6.13 22.35
N THR A 123 -43.54 -6.83 23.32
CA THR A 123 -42.64 -7.98 23.07
C THR A 123 -43.45 -9.26 22.89
N GLY A 124 -43.16 -9.97 21.80
CA GLY A 124 -43.80 -11.22 21.43
C GLY A 124 -43.24 -12.46 22.13
N ALA A 125 -43.73 -13.62 21.72
CA ALA A 125 -43.26 -14.91 22.22
C ALA A 125 -41.76 -15.13 21.95
N ALA A 126 -41.08 -15.83 22.85
CA ALA A 126 -39.69 -16.22 22.67
C ALA A 126 -39.55 -17.37 21.66
N SER A 127 -38.44 -17.38 20.93
CA SER A 127 -38.04 -18.52 20.11
C SER A 127 -37.81 -19.78 20.94
N THR A 128 -37.75 -20.93 20.26
CA THR A 128 -37.09 -22.11 20.83
C THR A 128 -35.65 -21.76 21.22
N SER A 129 -35.19 -22.21 22.39
CA SER A 129 -33.84 -21.95 22.85
C SER A 129 -32.80 -22.80 22.12
N VAL A 130 -31.62 -22.24 21.89
CA VAL A 130 -30.41 -22.96 21.48
C VAL A 130 -29.43 -23.00 22.64
N THR A 131 -28.76 -24.13 22.85
CA THR A 131 -27.70 -24.23 23.86
C THR A 131 -26.32 -24.11 23.23
N ALA A 132 -25.43 -23.38 23.89
CA ALA A 132 -24.04 -23.28 23.49
C ALA A 132 -23.14 -22.95 24.70
N THR A 133 -21.93 -23.50 24.68
CA THR A 133 -20.91 -23.25 25.70
C THR A 133 -19.86 -22.31 25.12
N PRO A 134 -19.79 -21.04 25.56
CA PRO A 134 -18.66 -20.16 25.25
C PRO A 134 -17.36 -20.87 25.62
N ALA A 135 -16.36 -20.78 24.77
CA ALA A 135 -15.07 -21.39 25.01
C ALA A 135 -13.99 -20.35 24.74
N ALA A 136 -12.97 -20.35 25.59
CA ALA A 136 -11.72 -19.74 25.20
C ALA A 136 -11.22 -20.52 23.96
N PRO A 137 -10.64 -19.84 22.95
CA PRO A 137 -9.98 -20.56 21.88
C PRO A 137 -8.95 -21.50 22.49
N THR A 138 -8.96 -22.77 22.06
CA THR A 138 -8.08 -23.83 22.57
C THR A 138 -6.61 -23.60 22.22
N SER A 139 -6.33 -22.57 21.42
CA SER A 139 -5.02 -22.05 21.07
C SER A 139 -5.05 -20.52 21.14
N SER A 140 -4.10 -19.94 21.85
CA SER A 140 -3.95 -18.48 21.92
C SER A 140 -3.62 -17.90 20.55
N PHE A 141 -3.95 -16.63 20.34
CA PHE A 141 -3.45 -15.88 19.19
C PHE A 141 -1.92 -15.97 19.20
N ALA A 142 -1.34 -16.52 18.14
CA ALA A 142 0.07 -16.88 18.10
C ALA A 142 0.74 -16.28 16.87
N LEU A 143 1.96 -15.80 17.05
CA LEU A 143 2.83 -15.27 16.01
C LEU A 143 4.10 -16.13 15.95
N THR A 144 4.48 -16.56 14.75
CA THR A 144 5.66 -17.39 14.49
C THR A 144 6.42 -16.88 13.28
N SER A 145 7.65 -17.36 13.10
CA SER A 145 8.53 -16.99 12.00
C SER A 145 9.42 -18.16 11.61
N THR A 146 9.78 -18.24 10.33
CA THR A 146 10.91 -19.07 9.88
C THR A 146 12.28 -18.45 10.19
N ALA A 147 12.34 -17.18 10.62
CA ALA A 147 13.57 -16.51 11.03
C ALA A 147 14.09 -16.95 12.40
N GLY A 148 13.24 -17.60 13.21
CA GLY A 148 13.59 -18.08 14.54
C GLY A 148 12.37 -18.41 15.40
N THR A 149 12.63 -19.08 16.51
CA THR A 149 11.64 -19.32 17.58
C THR A 149 11.78 -18.25 18.66
N ALA A 150 10.78 -18.12 19.54
CA ALA A 150 10.80 -17.11 20.60
C ALA A 150 12.09 -17.21 21.46
N GLY A 151 12.81 -16.10 21.57
CA GLY A 151 14.08 -15.96 22.28
C GLY A 151 15.32 -16.43 21.49
N SER A 152 15.16 -17.01 20.30
CA SER A 152 16.31 -17.47 19.51
C SER A 152 17.06 -16.30 18.86
N ALA A 153 18.30 -16.56 18.46
CA ALA A 153 19.03 -15.63 17.60
C ALA A 153 18.41 -15.60 16.19
N MET A 154 18.27 -14.42 15.59
CA MET A 154 17.94 -14.26 14.17
C MET A 154 19.20 -14.16 13.31
N ALA A 155 19.11 -14.60 12.06
CA ALA A 155 20.22 -14.52 11.11
C ALA A 155 20.56 -13.07 10.72
N ALA A 156 21.82 -12.84 10.34
CA ALA A 156 22.31 -11.52 9.90
C ALA A 156 21.53 -10.97 8.70
N ASP A 157 20.97 -11.84 7.85
CA ASP A 157 20.11 -11.49 6.72
C ASP A 157 18.95 -10.56 7.08
N TYR A 158 18.45 -10.60 8.31
CA TYR A 158 17.35 -9.76 8.76
C TYR A 158 17.82 -8.43 9.37
N THR A 159 19.12 -8.16 9.35
CA THR A 159 19.78 -7.05 10.05
C THR A 159 20.58 -6.21 9.06
N CYS A 160 21.15 -5.09 9.52
CA CYS A 160 22.01 -4.26 8.68
C CYS A 160 23.36 -4.91 8.32
N ASP A 161 23.66 -6.07 8.91
CA ASP A 161 24.87 -6.86 8.69
C ASP A 161 24.71 -7.99 7.66
N GLY A 162 23.51 -8.11 7.08
CA GLY A 162 23.25 -8.94 5.91
C GLY A 162 22.40 -8.16 4.90
N THR A 163 21.49 -8.86 4.24
CA THR A 163 20.64 -8.28 3.19
C THR A 163 19.59 -7.28 3.70
N GLY A 164 19.38 -7.18 5.02
CA GLY A 164 18.37 -6.29 5.61
C GLY A 164 16.93 -6.69 5.28
N SER A 165 16.70 -7.98 5.06
CA SER A 165 15.38 -8.48 4.70
C SER A 165 14.39 -8.37 5.86
N SER A 166 13.12 -8.10 5.58
CA SER A 166 12.08 -8.29 6.61
C SER A 166 11.85 -9.78 6.84
N PRO A 167 11.67 -10.26 8.08
CA PRO A 167 11.43 -11.67 8.33
C PRO A 167 10.05 -12.10 7.83
N GLN A 168 9.95 -13.39 7.47
CA GLN A 168 8.66 -14.05 7.29
C GLN A 168 7.94 -14.08 8.64
N LEU A 169 6.64 -13.83 8.67
CA LEU A 169 5.80 -13.93 9.86
C LEU A 169 4.53 -14.69 9.53
N SER A 170 4.05 -15.55 10.43
CA SER A 170 2.78 -16.28 10.29
C SER A 170 2.02 -16.22 11.60
N TRP A 171 0.70 -16.21 11.53
CA TRP A 171 -0.14 -16.19 12.73
C TRP A 171 -1.37 -17.06 12.61
N THR A 172 -1.81 -17.57 13.75
CA THR A 172 -3.00 -18.42 13.87
C THR A 172 -3.88 -17.94 15.02
N ASN A 173 -5.17 -18.28 14.97
CA ASN A 173 -6.14 -18.00 16.05
C ASN A 173 -6.32 -16.51 16.37
N ALA A 174 -6.33 -15.66 15.33
CA ALA A 174 -6.71 -14.26 15.50
C ALA A 174 -8.10 -14.15 16.16
N PRO A 175 -8.32 -13.23 17.12
CA PRO A 175 -9.60 -13.03 17.77
C PRO A 175 -10.77 -12.88 16.79
N ALA A 176 -11.94 -13.43 17.14
CA ALA A 176 -13.16 -13.22 16.37
C ALA A 176 -13.51 -11.72 16.31
N GLY A 177 -13.99 -11.25 15.16
CA GLY A 177 -14.28 -9.83 14.93
C GLY A 177 -13.08 -8.99 14.46
N THR A 178 -11.91 -9.60 14.24
CA THR A 178 -10.76 -8.94 13.61
C THR A 178 -11.14 -8.44 12.21
N LYS A 179 -10.98 -7.14 11.96
CA LYS A 179 -11.19 -6.49 10.65
C LYS A 179 -9.88 -6.20 9.92
N GLU A 180 -8.82 -5.92 10.68
CA GLU A 180 -7.47 -5.74 10.17
C GLU A 180 -6.42 -6.00 11.26
N PHE A 181 -5.15 -6.11 10.87
CA PHE A 181 -4.02 -6.21 11.79
C PHE A 181 -3.08 -5.00 11.67
N ALA A 182 -2.39 -4.72 12.77
CA ALA A 182 -1.18 -3.90 12.80
C ALA A 182 -0.01 -4.73 13.33
N LEU A 183 1.17 -4.56 12.74
CA LEU A 183 2.41 -5.21 13.13
C LEU A 183 3.43 -4.13 13.49
N LEU A 184 3.97 -4.23 14.71
CA LEU A 184 5.08 -3.40 15.17
C LEU A 184 6.28 -4.29 15.50
N MET A 185 7.47 -3.86 15.12
CA MET A 185 8.72 -4.43 15.64
C MET A 185 9.40 -3.36 16.48
N THR A 186 9.72 -3.70 17.73
CA THR A 186 10.33 -2.76 18.67
C THR A 186 11.63 -3.29 19.25
N THR A 187 12.47 -2.39 19.73
CA THR A 187 13.68 -2.70 20.51
C THR A 187 13.77 -1.74 21.67
N LEU A 188 14.31 -2.20 22.79
CA LEU A 188 14.67 -1.36 23.93
C LEU A 188 16.21 -1.19 23.98
N PRO A 189 16.77 -0.13 23.38
CA PRO A 189 18.15 0.27 23.61
C PRO A 189 18.45 0.53 25.10
N GLY A 190 19.74 0.58 25.43
CA GLY A 190 20.22 0.78 26.81
C GLY A 190 19.85 2.13 27.44
N ASP A 191 19.29 3.06 26.67
CA ASP A 191 18.75 4.34 27.14
C ASP A 191 17.30 4.23 27.68
N GLY A 192 16.68 3.05 27.59
CA GLY A 192 15.33 2.79 28.06
C GLY A 192 14.22 3.30 27.15
N THR A 193 14.54 3.92 26.01
CA THR A 193 13.55 4.40 25.04
C THR A 193 13.10 3.27 24.11
N THR A 194 11.82 3.22 23.75
CA THR A 194 11.35 2.29 22.73
C THR A 194 11.74 2.81 21.35
N LYS A 195 12.43 1.98 20.58
CA LYS A 195 12.64 2.18 19.15
C LYS A 195 11.71 1.28 18.35
N TRP A 196 11.19 1.80 17.25
CA TRP A 196 10.39 1.04 16.28
C TRP A 196 11.25 0.72 15.06
N ASN A 197 11.47 -0.56 14.81
CA ASN A 197 12.17 -1.06 13.63
C ASN A 197 11.22 -1.36 12.48
N TRP A 198 9.94 -1.58 12.76
CA TRP A 198 8.95 -1.80 11.72
C TRP A 198 7.59 -1.32 12.19
N VAL A 199 6.90 -0.58 11.33
CA VAL A 199 5.52 -0.16 11.51
C VAL A 199 4.74 -0.57 10.27
N LEU A 200 3.73 -1.40 10.44
CA LEU A 200 2.85 -1.85 9.36
C LEU A 200 1.41 -1.94 9.89
N TYR A 201 0.44 -1.35 9.20
CA TYR A 201 -0.96 -1.33 9.65
C TYR A 201 -1.93 -1.51 8.48
N GLY A 202 -3.22 -1.69 8.73
CA GLY A 202 -4.20 -1.96 7.67
C GLY A 202 -3.97 -3.29 6.95
N ILE A 203 -3.33 -4.27 7.61
CA ILE A 203 -3.15 -5.62 7.07
C ILE A 203 -4.53 -6.30 7.04
N PRO A 204 -5.03 -6.80 5.90
CA PRO A 204 -6.38 -7.39 5.83
C PRO A 204 -6.57 -8.56 6.82
N ALA A 205 -7.75 -8.67 7.44
CA ALA A 205 -8.07 -9.77 8.39
C ALA A 205 -7.93 -11.19 7.80
N ALA A 206 -8.07 -11.31 6.47
CA ALA A 206 -7.90 -12.57 5.75
C ALA A 206 -6.42 -13.02 5.71
N THR A 207 -5.48 -12.09 5.79
CA THR A 207 -4.03 -12.39 5.77
C THR A 207 -3.66 -13.21 6.99
N LYS A 208 -2.91 -14.30 6.78
CA LYS A 208 -2.42 -15.21 7.84
C LYS A 208 -0.89 -15.23 7.94
N SER A 209 -0.20 -14.63 6.99
CA SER A 209 1.25 -14.54 6.98
C SER A 209 1.73 -13.37 6.14
N LEU A 210 2.95 -12.93 6.45
CA LEU A 210 3.81 -12.12 5.60
C LEU A 210 4.98 -13.00 5.18
N ASN A 211 5.25 -13.06 3.88
CA ASN A 211 6.49 -13.64 3.36
C ASN A 211 7.72 -12.80 3.76
N LYS A 212 8.92 -13.38 3.64
CA LYS A 212 10.16 -12.61 3.70
C LYS A 212 10.11 -11.50 2.63
N ASP A 213 10.52 -10.29 2.99
CA ASP A 213 10.46 -9.09 2.12
C ASP A 213 9.05 -8.81 1.55
N THR A 214 8.00 -9.01 2.36
CA THR A 214 6.63 -8.71 1.95
C THR A 214 6.47 -7.24 1.57
N PHE A 215 5.80 -7.00 0.44
CA PHE A 215 5.38 -5.69 -0.03
C PHE A 215 3.89 -5.70 -0.39
N GLY A 216 3.28 -4.52 -0.45
CA GLY A 216 1.89 -4.34 -0.93
C GLY A 216 0.79 -4.78 0.03
N ILE A 217 1.12 -5.47 1.13
CA ILE A 217 0.17 -5.85 2.17
C ILE A 217 0.19 -4.82 3.29
N GLY A 218 -0.95 -4.16 3.53
CA GLY A 218 -1.05 -3.09 4.52
C GLY A 218 -0.34 -1.81 4.09
N THR A 219 -0.16 -0.89 5.03
CA THR A 219 0.49 0.42 4.85
C THR A 219 1.68 0.51 5.78
N THR A 220 2.86 0.83 5.22
CA THR A 220 4.09 0.99 5.99
C THR A 220 4.12 2.35 6.68
N GLY A 221 4.52 2.34 7.95
CA GLY A 221 4.87 3.54 8.70
C GLY A 221 6.38 3.71 8.80
N VAL A 222 6.79 4.82 9.42
CA VAL A 222 8.19 5.21 9.61
C VAL A 222 8.70 4.70 10.96
N GLY A 223 9.84 4.01 10.96
CA GLY A 223 10.53 3.57 12.18
C GLY A 223 11.40 4.68 12.79
N SER A 224 12.03 4.38 13.92
CA SER A 224 12.78 5.36 14.71
C SER A 224 14.10 5.82 14.07
N ASP A 225 14.71 5.00 13.21
CA ASP A 225 16.09 5.19 12.76
C ASP A 225 16.20 5.78 11.34
N GLY A 226 15.09 6.15 10.69
CA GLY A 226 15.18 6.76 9.37
C GLY A 226 13.85 7.28 8.82
N PRO A 227 13.88 8.17 7.81
CA PRO A 227 12.66 8.76 7.24
C PRO A 227 11.86 7.78 6.36
N PHE A 228 12.44 6.61 6.05
CA PHE A 228 11.82 5.62 5.19
C PHE A 228 10.69 4.86 5.89
N ALA A 229 9.54 4.78 5.20
CA ALA A 229 8.42 3.96 5.61
C ALA A 229 8.62 2.49 5.21
N GLY A 230 8.90 1.62 6.17
CA GLY A 230 9.13 0.20 5.92
C GLY A 230 9.88 -0.50 7.05
N TYR A 231 10.42 -1.68 6.74
CA TYR A 231 11.29 -2.42 7.64
C TYR A 231 12.65 -1.72 7.76
N GLN A 232 13.05 -1.40 8.98
CA GLN A 232 14.35 -0.82 9.33
C GLN A 232 15.21 -1.90 10.00
N PRO A 233 16.16 -2.50 9.27
CA PRO A 233 16.91 -3.63 9.77
C PRO A 233 17.65 -3.30 11.08
N PRO A 234 17.55 -4.16 12.11
CA PRO A 234 18.40 -4.15 13.30
C PRO A 234 19.84 -3.72 13.03
N CYS A 235 20.30 -2.66 13.69
CA CYS A 235 21.65 -2.13 13.51
C CYS A 235 22.29 -1.58 14.79
N SER A 236 21.92 -2.15 15.95
CA SER A 236 22.46 -1.73 17.25
C SER A 236 23.98 -1.84 17.29
N GLN A 237 24.64 -0.74 17.69
CA GLN A 237 26.10 -0.67 17.91
C GLN A 237 26.51 -1.05 19.35
N GLY A 238 25.55 -1.09 20.29
CA GLY A 238 25.84 -1.40 21.69
C GLY A 238 26.20 -2.88 21.92
N PRO A 239 27.04 -3.20 22.92
CA PRO A 239 27.53 -4.56 23.18
C PRO A 239 26.40 -5.50 23.62
N GLY A 240 26.59 -6.80 23.38
CA GLY A 240 25.67 -7.86 23.80
C GLY A 240 24.41 -7.99 22.94
N ALA A 241 23.65 -9.05 23.21
CA ALA A 241 22.40 -9.31 22.50
C ALA A 241 21.40 -8.16 22.66
N LYS A 242 20.62 -7.90 21.61
CA LYS A 242 19.45 -7.04 21.64
C LYS A 242 18.22 -7.86 21.28
N THR A 243 17.16 -7.67 22.05
CA THR A 243 15.86 -8.30 21.80
C THR A 243 15.02 -7.38 20.94
N TYR A 244 14.49 -7.94 19.86
CA TYR A 244 13.59 -7.31 18.93
C TYR A 244 12.23 -7.99 19.06
N THR A 245 11.24 -7.26 19.55
CA THR A 245 9.90 -7.77 19.82
C THR A 245 8.98 -7.42 18.67
N PHE A 246 8.53 -8.44 17.94
CA PHE A 246 7.46 -8.34 16.97
C PHE A 246 6.13 -8.48 17.70
N THR A 247 5.22 -7.53 17.53
CA THR A 247 3.86 -7.57 18.08
C THR A 247 2.84 -7.40 16.98
N LEU A 248 2.01 -8.42 16.79
CA LEU A 248 0.86 -8.38 15.90
C LEU A 248 -0.40 -8.10 16.71
N TYR A 249 -1.11 -7.04 16.36
CA TYR A 249 -2.36 -6.60 16.97
C TYR A 249 -3.52 -6.94 16.06
N ALA A 250 -4.54 -7.61 16.60
CA ALA A 250 -5.80 -7.85 15.94
C ALA A 250 -6.79 -6.73 16.28
N LEU A 251 -7.31 -6.02 15.27
CA LEU A 251 -8.08 -4.79 15.44
C LEU A 251 -9.56 -4.99 15.06
N SER A 252 -10.46 -4.39 15.85
CA SER A 252 -11.92 -4.43 15.64
C SER A 252 -12.44 -3.41 14.61
N ALA A 253 -11.59 -2.47 14.21
CA ALA A 253 -11.88 -1.39 13.27
C ALA A 253 -10.57 -0.89 12.63
N THR A 254 -10.70 -0.03 11.62
CA THR A 254 -9.55 0.70 11.05
C THR A 254 -9.11 1.80 12.02
N PRO A 255 -7.81 1.96 12.32
CA PRO A 255 -7.27 3.02 13.15
C PRO A 255 -7.62 4.40 12.58
N ASP A 256 -8.10 5.30 13.45
CA ASP A 256 -8.26 6.70 13.07
C ASP A 256 -6.89 7.40 13.10
N LEU A 257 -6.43 7.79 11.91
CA LEU A 257 -5.15 8.45 11.68
C LEU A 257 -5.34 9.89 11.19
N SER A 258 -6.54 10.45 11.32
CA SER A 258 -6.86 11.81 10.85
C SER A 258 -6.03 12.90 11.53
N ALA A 259 -5.55 12.66 12.75
CA ALA A 259 -4.64 13.54 13.48
C ALA A 259 -3.15 13.29 13.17
N ALA A 260 -2.82 12.23 12.43
CA ALA A 260 -1.45 11.98 11.98
C ALA A 260 -1.12 12.95 10.85
N GLY A 261 0.07 13.57 10.88
CA GLY A 261 0.58 14.30 9.72
C GLY A 261 0.84 13.37 8.52
N SER A 262 1.64 13.81 7.55
CA SER A 262 1.96 13.03 6.33
C SER A 262 2.69 11.70 6.59
N THR A 263 3.11 11.42 7.83
CA THR A 263 3.86 10.22 8.23
C THR A 263 3.28 9.60 9.50
N VAL A 264 3.04 8.28 9.45
CA VAL A 264 2.60 7.48 10.60
C VAL A 264 3.81 6.80 11.22
N ASN A 265 4.16 7.17 12.45
CA ASN A 265 5.24 6.53 13.21
C ASN A 265 4.70 5.56 14.27
N GLY A 266 5.60 4.87 14.95
CA GLY A 266 5.26 3.87 15.98
C GLY A 266 4.40 4.42 17.12
N SER A 267 4.70 5.60 17.64
CA SER A 267 3.91 6.23 18.71
C SER A 267 2.48 6.57 18.27
N THR A 268 2.34 7.10 17.05
CA THR A 268 1.06 7.48 16.45
C THR A 268 0.14 6.26 16.32
N ILE A 269 0.66 5.18 15.71
CA ILE A 269 -0.15 3.98 15.50
C ILE A 269 -0.47 3.27 16.81
N THR A 270 0.47 3.19 17.78
CA THR A 270 0.21 2.59 19.09
C THR A 270 -0.94 3.31 19.81
N SER A 271 -0.99 4.63 19.72
CA SER A 271 -2.09 5.42 20.30
C SER A 271 -3.41 5.16 19.58
N ALA A 272 -3.40 5.12 18.26
CA ALA A 272 -4.60 4.92 17.44
C ALA A 272 -5.24 3.52 17.61
N ILE A 273 -4.45 2.49 17.94
CA ILE A 273 -4.96 1.11 18.08
C ILE A 273 -5.39 0.74 19.49
N ALA A 274 -5.06 1.54 20.51
CA ALA A 274 -5.24 1.18 21.91
C ALA A 274 -6.70 0.84 22.28
N GLY A 275 -7.66 1.63 21.77
CA GLY A 275 -9.09 1.44 22.05
C GLY A 275 -9.80 0.39 21.17
N ILE A 276 -9.12 -0.12 20.15
CA ILE A 276 -9.72 -1.01 19.13
C ILE A 276 -9.04 -2.39 19.04
N THR A 277 -8.02 -2.63 19.87
CA THR A 277 -7.29 -3.91 19.93
C THR A 277 -8.14 -5.00 20.60
N LEU A 278 -8.38 -6.09 19.89
CA LEU A 278 -9.09 -7.28 20.38
C LEU A 278 -8.15 -8.28 21.06
N GLY A 279 -6.87 -8.25 20.69
CA GLY A 279 -5.82 -9.10 21.23
C GLY A 279 -4.51 -8.90 20.47
N SER A 280 -3.42 -9.40 21.04
CA SER A 280 -2.09 -9.33 20.43
C SER A 280 -1.33 -10.65 20.58
N ALA A 281 -0.39 -10.88 19.67
CA ALA A 281 0.57 -11.97 19.73
C ALA A 281 1.99 -11.41 19.56
N THR A 282 2.95 -11.95 20.32
CA THR A 282 4.34 -11.49 20.28
C THR A 282 5.30 -12.59 19.84
N LEU A 283 6.41 -12.18 19.23
CA LEU A 283 7.57 -13.01 18.94
C LEU A 283 8.82 -12.20 19.26
N ASP A 284 9.64 -12.68 20.17
CA ASP A 284 10.93 -12.06 20.49
C ASP A 284 12.04 -12.78 19.73
N LEU A 285 12.87 -12.03 19.00
CA LEU A 285 14.09 -12.53 18.37
C LEU A 285 15.29 -11.72 18.83
N ASN A 286 16.43 -12.38 19.00
CA ASN A 286 17.64 -11.76 19.50
C ASN A 286 18.68 -11.57 18.39
N TYR A 287 19.47 -10.51 18.46
CA TYR A 287 20.66 -10.38 17.62
C TYR A 287 21.84 -9.81 18.40
N THR A 288 22.98 -10.48 18.28
CA THR A 288 24.27 -10.02 18.80
C THR A 288 25.15 -9.72 17.60
N ARG A 289 25.50 -8.44 17.45
CA ARG A 289 26.34 -7.98 16.35
C ARG A 289 27.77 -8.50 16.52
N PRO A 290 28.35 -9.22 15.54
CA PRO A 290 29.72 -9.71 15.66
C PRO A 290 30.73 -8.56 15.54
N THR A 291 31.94 -8.74 16.10
CA THR A 291 33.01 -7.74 16.06
C THR A 291 33.47 -7.40 14.64
N ASN A 292 33.40 -8.36 13.72
CA ASN A 292 33.75 -8.21 12.31
C ASN A 292 32.51 -8.25 11.40
N ALA A 293 31.42 -7.62 11.82
CA ALA A 293 30.20 -7.59 11.01
C ALA A 293 30.45 -6.90 9.66
N THR A 294 30.06 -7.57 8.58
CA THR A 294 30.29 -7.12 7.19
C THR A 294 29.57 -5.80 6.88
N GLY A 295 28.42 -5.57 7.52
CA GLY A 295 27.70 -4.29 7.47
C GLY A 295 28.32 -3.13 8.24
N SER A 296 29.51 -3.33 8.83
CA SER A 296 30.37 -2.28 9.41
C SER A 296 31.57 -1.92 8.53
N SER A 297 31.72 -2.53 7.37
CA SER A 297 32.83 -2.21 6.48
C SER A 297 32.79 -0.73 6.06
N THR A 298 33.96 -0.13 5.84
CA THR A 298 34.07 1.26 5.39
C THR A 298 33.29 1.52 4.09
N ALA A 299 33.36 0.58 3.14
CA ALA A 299 32.62 0.67 1.88
C ALA A 299 31.09 0.71 2.10
N CYS A 300 30.56 -0.19 2.93
CA CYS A 300 29.15 -0.15 3.31
C CYS A 300 28.79 1.16 4.02
N GLY A 301 29.68 1.64 4.89
CA GLY A 301 29.56 2.93 5.57
C GLY A 301 29.40 4.10 4.60
N TYR A 302 30.15 4.13 3.50
CA TYR A 302 29.99 5.15 2.46
C TYR A 302 28.60 5.12 1.81
N VAL A 303 28.13 3.96 1.36
CA VAL A 303 26.81 3.84 0.73
C VAL A 303 25.71 4.24 1.71
N ARG A 304 25.75 3.72 2.95
CA ARG A 304 24.74 4.02 3.97
C ARG A 304 24.72 5.50 4.38
N SER A 305 25.89 6.10 4.61
CA SER A 305 25.98 7.52 5.00
C SER A 305 25.58 8.47 3.87
N SER A 306 25.83 8.09 2.61
CA SER A 306 25.47 8.91 1.44
C SER A 306 23.97 9.21 1.34
N LEU A 307 23.11 8.34 1.90
CA LEU A 307 21.65 8.57 1.91
C LEU A 307 21.25 9.83 2.69
N GLY A 308 22.04 10.26 3.69
CA GLY A 308 21.83 11.52 4.40
C GLY A 308 22.06 12.78 3.54
N GLY A 309 22.58 12.60 2.32
CA GLY A 309 22.75 13.63 1.31
C GLY A 309 21.43 14.11 0.71
N SER A 310 20.33 13.38 0.86
CA SER A 310 19.02 13.76 0.30
C SER A 310 17.87 13.64 1.29
N THR A 311 16.88 14.51 1.14
CA THR A 311 15.56 14.41 1.78
C THR A 311 14.42 14.19 0.76
N THR A 312 14.76 14.02 -0.52
CA THR A 312 13.80 13.99 -1.64
C THR A 312 13.50 12.57 -2.12
N GLY A 313 13.45 11.62 -1.19
CA GLY A 313 13.20 10.21 -1.48
C GLY A 313 13.37 9.35 -0.25
N ASN A 314 13.34 8.05 -0.46
CA ASN A 314 13.01 7.06 0.55
C ASN A 314 13.88 5.82 0.32
N ALA A 315 15.07 5.79 0.93
CA ALA A 315 16.04 4.71 0.74
C ALA A 315 16.64 4.22 2.06
N SER A 316 17.11 2.97 2.06
CA SER A 316 17.88 2.39 3.16
C SER A 316 18.96 1.44 2.64
N VAL A 317 20.02 1.23 3.42
CA VAL A 317 21.13 0.33 3.07
C VAL A 317 21.40 -0.69 4.16
N ALA A 318 21.28 -1.95 3.79
CA ALA A 318 21.86 -3.08 4.51
C ALA A 318 23.03 -3.66 3.69
N CYS A 319 23.92 -4.43 4.30
CA CYS A 319 25.10 -4.93 3.62
C CYS A 319 25.49 -6.32 4.10
N ASP A 320 25.88 -7.18 3.17
CA ASP A 320 26.61 -8.41 3.47
C ASP A 320 28.11 -8.21 3.21
N ALA A 321 28.87 -9.30 3.06
CA ALA A 321 30.30 -9.27 2.78
C ALA A 321 30.66 -8.63 1.42
N ASN A 322 29.74 -8.70 0.45
CA ASN A 322 30.03 -8.44 -0.95
C ASN A 322 29.29 -7.22 -1.50
N TYR A 323 28.08 -6.96 -1.00
CA TYR A 323 27.15 -5.98 -1.57
C TYR A 323 26.51 -5.11 -0.49
N ALA A 324 26.33 -3.83 -0.82
CA ALA A 324 25.30 -3.01 -0.24
C ALA A 324 23.98 -3.23 -0.99
N TYR A 325 22.90 -3.47 -0.24
CA TYR A 325 21.54 -3.65 -0.73
C TYR A 325 20.79 -2.33 -0.53
N VAL A 326 20.70 -1.55 -1.60
CA VAL A 326 19.94 -0.29 -1.58
C VAL A 326 18.47 -0.62 -1.79
N SER A 327 17.68 -0.45 -0.73
CA SER A 327 16.24 -0.64 -0.74
C SER A 327 15.52 0.70 -0.91
N SER A 328 14.44 0.74 -1.69
CA SER A 328 13.63 1.94 -1.90
C SER A 328 12.26 1.58 -2.47
N ASN A 329 11.34 2.54 -2.43
CA ASN A 329 10.11 2.54 -3.23
C ASN A 329 10.31 3.14 -4.64
N SER A 330 11.54 3.57 -4.97
CA SER A 330 11.94 4.14 -6.26
C SER A 330 11.25 5.45 -6.65
N LEU A 331 10.58 6.13 -5.72
CA LEU A 331 9.93 7.42 -5.99
C LEU A 331 10.65 8.56 -5.29
N ALA A 332 10.82 9.65 -6.02
CA ALA A 332 11.21 10.92 -5.44
C ALA A 332 10.04 11.57 -4.71
N THR A 333 10.35 12.39 -3.71
CA THR A 333 9.37 13.28 -3.05
C THR A 333 9.47 14.73 -3.54
N HIS A 334 10.45 15.04 -4.40
CA HIS A 334 10.45 16.29 -5.15
C HIS A 334 9.42 16.24 -6.29
N THR A 335 9.19 17.39 -6.93
CA THR A 335 8.34 17.48 -8.13
C THR A 335 8.82 16.53 -9.23
N MET A 336 7.93 15.74 -9.80
CA MET A 336 8.22 14.80 -10.90
C MET A 336 7.37 15.15 -12.13
N MET A 337 7.78 14.72 -13.32
CA MET A 337 7.04 14.81 -14.60
C MET A 337 6.83 16.23 -15.15
N ASN A 338 7.10 17.28 -14.35
CA ASN A 338 6.88 18.66 -14.78
C ASN A 338 7.86 19.09 -15.87
N GLY A 339 7.36 19.74 -16.92
CA GLY A 339 8.19 20.34 -17.97
C GLY A 339 8.52 19.44 -19.15
N ILE A 340 8.02 18.20 -19.17
CA ILE A 340 8.12 17.32 -20.35
C ILE A 340 7.37 17.95 -21.54
N THR A 341 8.01 17.98 -22.70
CA THR A 341 7.49 18.60 -23.94
C THR A 341 7.35 17.63 -25.12
N ALA A 342 7.66 16.34 -24.89
CA ALA A 342 7.62 15.28 -25.89
C ALA A 342 6.69 14.14 -25.47
N THR A 343 7.11 12.89 -25.57
CA THR A 343 6.26 11.74 -25.28
C THR A 343 6.48 11.24 -23.87
N ASN A 344 5.50 11.40 -22.96
CA ASN A 344 5.52 10.66 -21.69
C ASN A 344 4.15 10.54 -21.01
N LEU A 345 3.29 9.66 -21.51
CA LEU A 345 1.95 9.40 -20.91
C LEU A 345 1.96 8.23 -19.93
N GLN A 346 3.06 8.10 -19.19
CA GLN A 346 3.24 7.15 -18.10
C GLN A 346 3.13 7.88 -16.77
N VAL A 347 2.68 7.19 -15.74
CA VAL A 347 2.55 7.78 -14.41
C VAL A 347 3.63 7.22 -13.50
N PRO A 348 4.19 8.01 -12.57
CA PRO A 348 5.16 7.48 -11.62
C PRO A 348 4.46 6.71 -10.49
N THR A 349 4.84 5.46 -10.32
CA THR A 349 4.32 4.49 -9.35
C THR A 349 5.51 3.78 -8.70
N ALA A 350 5.33 3.41 -7.43
CA ALA A 350 6.43 2.88 -6.64
C ALA A 350 6.91 1.52 -7.18
N GLN A 351 8.21 1.37 -7.41
CA GLN A 351 8.85 0.07 -7.64
C GLN A 351 9.59 -0.32 -6.36
N ASN A 352 8.92 -1.09 -5.51
CA ASN A 352 9.50 -1.47 -4.22
C ASN A 352 10.54 -2.56 -4.41
N PHE A 353 11.78 -2.26 -4.10
CA PHE A 353 12.86 -3.24 -3.96
C PHE A 353 13.37 -3.17 -2.53
N LEU A 354 13.18 -4.26 -1.77
CA LEU A 354 13.47 -4.33 -0.34
C LEU A 354 14.37 -5.53 -0.04
N GLY A 355 15.18 -5.41 1.01
CA GLY A 355 15.96 -6.53 1.53
C GLY A 355 16.85 -7.16 0.46
N ALA A 356 16.71 -8.48 0.27
CA ALA A 356 17.48 -9.21 -0.72
C ALA A 356 17.17 -8.82 -2.18
N ASN A 357 16.00 -8.21 -2.42
CA ASN A 357 15.60 -7.68 -3.73
C ASN A 357 16.13 -6.25 -3.98
N GLY A 358 16.71 -5.60 -2.98
CA GLY A 358 17.40 -4.31 -3.13
C GLY A 358 18.45 -4.32 -4.24
N TRP A 359 18.78 -3.14 -4.77
CA TRP A 359 19.83 -3.02 -5.78
C TRP A 359 21.19 -3.26 -5.14
N LYS A 360 21.92 -4.23 -5.69
CA LYS A 360 23.23 -4.64 -5.19
C LYS A 360 24.32 -3.73 -5.74
N ILE A 361 25.01 -3.04 -4.83
CA ILE A 361 26.19 -2.23 -5.10
C ILE A 361 27.42 -2.97 -4.56
N PRO A 362 28.37 -3.41 -5.42
CA PRO A 362 29.60 -4.07 -4.97
C PRO A 362 30.39 -3.24 -3.94
N LEU A 363 30.82 -3.87 -2.85
CA LEU A 363 31.57 -3.21 -1.76
C LEU A 363 33.10 -3.22 -1.96
N ALA A 364 33.59 -4.03 -2.91
CA ALA A 364 34.99 -4.10 -3.27
C ALA A 364 35.16 -3.89 -4.80
N PRO A 365 34.79 -2.70 -5.33
CA PRO A 365 34.93 -2.43 -6.74
C PRO A 365 36.41 -2.40 -7.14
N ALA A 366 36.70 -2.98 -8.31
CA ALA A 366 38.03 -2.97 -8.91
C ALA A 366 37.91 -2.67 -10.40
N ILE A 367 38.88 -1.94 -10.94
CA ILE A 367 38.95 -1.65 -12.36
C ILE A 367 39.03 -2.96 -13.13
N ALA A 368 38.05 -3.21 -14.00
CA ALA A 368 37.99 -4.40 -14.82
C ALA A 368 38.97 -4.31 -16.00
N ALA A 369 39.46 -5.48 -16.43
CA ALA A 369 40.33 -5.60 -17.61
C ALA A 369 39.63 -5.16 -18.91
N SER A 370 38.30 -5.33 -18.97
CA SER A 370 37.45 -4.84 -20.05
C SER A 370 36.23 -4.14 -19.48
N THR A 371 35.77 -3.09 -20.16
CA THR A 371 34.56 -2.35 -19.79
C THR A 371 33.30 -3.10 -20.18
N VAL A 372 32.21 -2.88 -19.45
CA VAL A 372 30.87 -3.37 -19.82
C VAL A 372 30.02 -2.18 -20.27
N SER A 373 29.42 -2.25 -21.46
CA SER A 373 28.59 -1.14 -21.97
C SER A 373 27.41 -0.86 -21.05
N ALA A 374 27.04 0.43 -20.93
CA ALA A 374 25.76 0.80 -20.35
C ALA A 374 24.62 0.23 -21.19
N VAL A 375 23.66 -0.42 -20.55
CA VAL A 375 22.50 -1.05 -21.20
C VAL A 375 21.27 -0.14 -21.17
N ASP A 376 20.26 -0.44 -21.98
CA ASP A 376 18.92 0.13 -21.85
C ASP A 376 18.32 -0.33 -20.51
N GLY A 377 18.27 0.56 -19.52
CA GLY A 377 17.85 0.26 -18.14
C GLY A 377 18.72 0.93 -17.06
N PRO A 378 18.53 0.56 -15.77
CA PRO A 378 19.33 1.09 -14.67
C PRO A 378 20.83 0.81 -14.83
N ILE A 379 21.60 1.87 -14.69
CA ILE A 379 23.06 1.85 -14.60
C ILE A 379 23.57 2.17 -13.19
N GLY A 380 22.67 2.67 -12.33
CA GLY A 380 22.99 2.99 -10.95
C GLY A 380 21.74 3.37 -10.16
N ILE A 381 21.97 3.77 -8.92
CA ILE A 381 20.93 4.26 -8.01
C ILE A 381 21.40 5.55 -7.35
N ALA A 382 20.54 6.56 -7.38
CA ALA A 382 20.78 7.84 -6.72
C ALA A 382 20.61 7.70 -5.20
N VAL A 383 21.22 8.60 -4.41
CA VAL A 383 21.18 8.51 -2.94
C VAL A 383 19.78 8.73 -2.34
N ASN A 384 18.81 9.21 -3.11
CA ASN A 384 17.40 9.26 -2.69
C ASN A 384 16.62 7.97 -3.01
N GLY A 385 17.28 6.94 -3.56
CA GLY A 385 16.68 5.64 -3.89
C GLY A 385 16.06 5.56 -5.28
N VAL A 386 16.10 6.62 -6.08
CA VAL A 386 15.61 6.63 -7.46
C VAL A 386 16.69 6.09 -8.39
N LEU A 387 16.30 5.30 -9.38
CA LEU A 387 17.24 4.69 -10.32
C LEU A 387 17.80 5.71 -11.30
N ILE A 388 19.03 5.45 -11.76
CA ILE A 388 19.73 6.23 -12.77
C ILE A 388 19.88 5.34 -13.99
N PHE A 389 19.42 5.80 -15.14
CA PHE A 389 19.45 5.13 -16.43
C PHE A 389 20.47 5.81 -17.35
N ASN A 390 20.89 5.10 -18.40
CA ASN A 390 21.69 5.68 -19.47
C ASN A 390 20.86 6.74 -20.24
N PRO A 391 21.44 7.63 -21.06
CA PRO A 391 20.68 8.69 -21.73
C PRO A 391 19.76 8.20 -22.86
N CYS A 392 19.72 6.89 -23.11
CA CYS A 392 19.16 6.34 -24.33
C CYS A 392 17.64 6.22 -24.22
N LYS A 393 16.97 6.54 -25.33
CA LYS A 393 15.55 6.26 -25.47
C LYS A 393 15.31 4.75 -25.45
N GLN A 394 14.11 4.39 -24.99
CA GLN A 394 13.63 3.01 -25.01
C GLN A 394 13.91 2.31 -26.34
N GLY A 395 14.42 1.09 -26.25
CA GLY A 395 14.80 0.26 -27.38
C GLY A 395 16.24 0.50 -27.84
N GLY A 396 16.97 1.44 -27.22
CA GLY A 396 18.39 1.68 -27.43
C GLY A 396 18.72 3.08 -27.98
N CYS A 397 20.00 3.45 -27.88
CA CYS A 397 20.49 4.80 -28.16
C CYS A 397 20.31 5.25 -29.62
N GLN A 398 20.14 4.31 -30.55
CA GLN A 398 19.80 4.61 -31.93
C GLN A 398 18.43 5.28 -32.09
N ASN A 399 17.55 5.15 -31.09
CA ASN A 399 16.24 5.81 -31.05
C ASN A 399 16.30 7.25 -30.51
N GLY A 400 17.49 7.72 -30.12
CA GLY A 400 17.75 9.08 -29.66
C GLY A 400 18.10 9.17 -28.17
N ASP A 401 18.41 10.39 -27.75
CA ASP A 401 18.74 10.77 -26.37
C ASP A 401 17.50 11.37 -25.69
N THR A 402 17.05 10.76 -24.59
CA THR A 402 15.81 11.11 -23.90
C THR A 402 15.76 12.58 -23.44
N LYS A 403 16.92 13.14 -23.04
CA LYS A 403 17.02 14.56 -22.66
C LYS A 403 16.86 15.46 -23.88
N VAL A 404 17.57 15.17 -24.97
CA VAL A 404 17.52 15.96 -26.22
C VAL A 404 16.14 15.92 -26.84
N LEU A 405 15.44 14.79 -26.74
CA LEU A 405 14.08 14.62 -27.24
C LEU A 405 13.03 15.38 -26.42
N GLY A 406 13.37 15.94 -25.26
CA GLY A 406 12.43 16.68 -24.40
C GLY A 406 11.49 15.78 -23.59
N GLU A 407 11.90 14.54 -23.32
CA GLU A 407 11.12 13.51 -22.61
C GLU A 407 11.39 13.50 -21.10
N LEU A 408 12.37 14.26 -20.63
CA LEU A 408 12.69 14.43 -19.22
C LEU A 408 11.97 15.63 -18.61
N ASP A 409 11.66 15.50 -17.33
CA ASP A 409 11.20 16.60 -16.48
C ASP A 409 12.34 17.55 -16.10
N VAL A 410 11.99 18.63 -15.40
CA VAL A 410 12.95 19.64 -14.91
C VAL A 410 14.00 19.09 -13.94
N CYS A 411 13.80 17.88 -13.42
CA CYS A 411 14.71 17.19 -12.52
C CYS A 411 15.61 16.18 -13.26
N ASN A 412 15.57 16.16 -14.60
CA ASN A 412 16.23 15.20 -15.49
C ASN A 412 15.74 13.75 -15.31
N GLY A 413 14.51 13.56 -14.83
CA GLY A 413 13.90 12.25 -14.70
C GLY A 413 12.57 12.14 -15.44
N HIS A 414 12.04 10.93 -15.51
CA HIS A 414 10.74 10.67 -16.09
C HIS A 414 10.19 9.32 -15.64
N ALA A 415 8.89 9.06 -15.86
CA ALA A 415 8.31 7.73 -15.69
C ALA A 415 8.51 6.87 -16.96
N GLY A 416 9.11 5.69 -16.85
CA GLY A 416 9.35 4.77 -17.96
C GLY A 416 8.41 3.55 -18.02
N ARG A 417 8.77 2.54 -18.82
CA ARG A 417 8.00 1.29 -19.06
C ARG A 417 8.06 0.34 -17.86
N ALA A 418 7.66 0.85 -16.72
CA ALA A 418 7.11 0.10 -15.60
C ALA A 418 6.30 1.03 -14.70
N ASP A 419 5.89 2.19 -15.23
CA ASP A 419 5.39 3.32 -14.46
C ASP A 419 6.41 3.72 -13.37
N ASP A 420 7.71 3.48 -13.55
CA ASP A 420 8.76 3.77 -12.58
C ASP A 420 9.41 5.11 -12.86
N TYR A 421 9.62 5.94 -11.83
CA TYR A 421 10.37 7.19 -11.99
C TYR A 421 11.88 6.92 -11.92
N HIS A 422 12.64 7.48 -12.86
CA HIS A 422 14.10 7.38 -12.88
C HIS A 422 14.75 8.58 -13.59
N TYR A 423 16.03 8.80 -13.29
CA TYR A 423 16.84 9.86 -13.91
C TYR A 423 17.60 9.34 -15.14
N HIS A 424 17.76 10.18 -16.16
CA HIS A 424 18.66 9.91 -17.29
C HIS A 424 19.91 10.82 -17.30
N ALA A 425 19.92 11.84 -16.43
CA ALA A 425 21.06 12.74 -16.24
C ALA A 425 21.18 13.13 -14.76
N ALA A 426 22.01 14.14 -14.46
CA ALA A 426 22.22 14.62 -13.10
C ALA A 426 20.87 14.87 -12.37
N PRO A 427 20.63 14.29 -11.19
CA PRO A 427 19.36 14.43 -10.46
C PRO A 427 19.26 15.80 -9.78
N VAL A 428 19.12 16.86 -10.58
CA VAL A 428 19.34 18.25 -10.15
C VAL A 428 18.43 18.69 -9.01
N CYS A 429 17.16 18.28 -8.99
CA CYS A 429 16.24 18.62 -7.91
C CYS A 429 16.63 17.98 -6.57
N MET A 430 17.19 16.76 -6.61
CA MET A 430 17.74 16.13 -5.41
C MET A 430 19.03 16.84 -4.98
N MET A 431 19.91 17.19 -5.92
CA MET A 431 21.16 17.90 -5.63
C MET A 431 20.92 19.29 -5.01
N GLN A 432 19.86 19.98 -5.41
CA GLN A 432 19.46 21.30 -4.89
C GLN A 432 19.07 21.30 -3.40
N THR A 433 18.89 20.13 -2.78
CA THR A 433 18.63 20.02 -1.33
C THR A 433 19.86 20.32 -0.47
N LYS A 434 21.05 20.44 -1.09
CA LYS A 434 22.32 20.75 -0.46
C LYS A 434 23.01 21.91 -1.18
N ALA A 435 24.02 22.50 -0.53
CA ALA A 435 24.93 23.42 -1.20
C ALA A 435 25.67 22.71 -2.34
N ALA A 436 25.95 23.40 -3.44
CA ALA A 436 26.54 22.79 -4.63
C ALA A 436 27.84 22.01 -4.34
N ASN A 437 28.71 22.59 -3.50
CA ASN A 437 30.00 22.01 -3.10
C ASN A 437 29.88 20.77 -2.19
N TYR A 438 28.69 20.45 -1.68
CA TYR A 438 28.47 19.20 -0.96
C TYR A 438 28.77 17.99 -1.86
N TRP A 439 28.37 18.07 -3.12
CA TRP A 439 28.48 16.97 -4.10
C TRP A 439 29.87 16.82 -4.72
N ASP A 440 30.78 17.75 -4.45
CA ASP A 440 32.20 17.65 -4.80
C ASP A 440 32.89 16.56 -3.96
N THR A 441 32.33 16.28 -2.78
CA THR A 441 32.89 15.34 -1.78
C THR A 441 31.91 14.25 -1.36
N HIS A 442 30.68 14.27 -1.85
CA HIS A 442 29.66 13.27 -1.51
C HIS A 442 29.02 12.71 -2.78
N PRO A 443 28.80 11.39 -2.87
CA PRO A 443 28.16 10.80 -4.03
C PRO A 443 26.72 11.29 -4.22
N VAL A 444 26.34 11.61 -5.45
CA VAL A 444 24.92 11.77 -5.87
C VAL A 444 24.25 10.41 -6.07
N GLY A 445 25.04 9.35 -6.27
CA GLY A 445 24.56 7.99 -6.46
C GLY A 445 25.70 6.98 -6.55
N TRP A 446 25.33 5.74 -6.85
CA TRP A 446 26.24 4.60 -6.95
C TRP A 446 25.97 3.86 -8.25
N ALA A 447 27.02 3.63 -9.03
CA ALA A 447 26.93 2.82 -10.23
C ALA A 447 26.85 1.33 -9.84
N LEU A 448 26.24 0.52 -10.71
CA LEU A 448 26.07 -0.91 -10.45
C LEU A 448 27.39 -1.71 -10.41
N ASP A 449 28.53 -1.12 -10.76
CA ASP A 449 29.85 -1.72 -10.58
C ASP A 449 30.53 -1.38 -9.24
N GLY A 450 29.87 -0.61 -8.38
CA GLY A 450 30.31 -0.30 -7.02
C GLY A 450 31.05 1.03 -6.88
N TYR A 451 31.42 1.68 -7.99
CA TYR A 451 32.03 3.01 -7.94
C TYR A 451 30.97 4.10 -7.70
N ALA A 452 31.36 5.11 -6.93
CA ALA A 452 30.51 6.26 -6.62
C ALA A 452 30.35 7.18 -7.84
N ILE A 453 29.18 7.82 -7.93
CA ILE A 453 28.85 8.86 -8.89
C ILE A 453 28.79 10.18 -8.11
N TYR A 454 29.63 11.15 -8.45
CA TYR A 454 29.71 12.47 -7.81
C TYR A 454 29.04 13.56 -8.65
N GLY A 455 28.98 14.76 -8.07
CA GLY A 455 28.56 15.97 -8.76
C GLY A 455 29.50 16.38 -9.91
N TYR A 456 29.30 17.59 -10.40
CA TYR A 456 30.03 18.13 -11.56
C TYR A 456 31.53 18.34 -11.32
N ASN A 457 31.96 18.44 -10.06
CA ASN A 457 33.33 18.79 -9.70
C ASN A 457 34.04 17.62 -8.99
N ASP A 458 35.36 17.65 -9.05
CA ASP A 458 36.24 16.91 -8.15
C ASP A 458 36.27 17.56 -6.77
N ALA A 459 36.84 16.87 -5.78
CA ALA A 459 36.91 17.31 -4.38
C ALA A 459 37.66 18.64 -4.16
N ASP A 460 38.42 19.11 -5.15
CA ASP A 460 39.09 20.41 -5.13
C ASP A 460 38.21 21.57 -5.64
N GLY A 461 36.96 21.29 -6.00
CA GLY A 461 35.97 22.24 -6.48
C GLY A 461 36.10 22.58 -7.97
N LYS A 462 37.01 21.95 -8.72
CA LYS A 462 37.12 22.13 -10.17
C LYS A 462 36.21 21.14 -10.91
N VAL A 463 35.70 21.54 -12.07
CA VAL A 463 34.92 20.66 -12.95
C VAL A 463 35.72 19.39 -13.22
N ALA A 464 35.09 18.24 -12.97
CA ALA A 464 35.76 16.96 -13.04
C ALA A 464 36.19 16.64 -14.47
N ALA A 465 37.49 16.37 -14.65
CA ALA A 465 38.04 15.99 -15.94
C ALA A 465 37.73 14.51 -16.22
N ARG A 466 36.64 14.25 -16.97
CA ARG A 466 36.19 12.89 -17.33
C ARG A 466 37.12 12.26 -18.39
N ASP A 467 37.44 11.00 -18.23
CA ASP A 467 38.14 10.20 -19.23
C ASP A 467 37.27 9.92 -20.46
N THR A 468 37.91 9.50 -21.54
CA THR A 468 37.24 9.13 -22.79
C THR A 468 36.77 7.68 -22.82
N VAL A 469 36.88 6.96 -21.69
CA VAL A 469 36.60 5.52 -21.61
C VAL A 469 35.17 5.32 -21.14
N CYS A 470 34.90 5.63 -19.87
CA CYS A 470 33.58 5.46 -19.25
C CYS A 470 33.01 6.76 -18.68
N GLY A 471 33.76 7.87 -18.76
CA GLY A 471 33.27 9.17 -18.29
C GLY A 471 33.43 9.35 -16.77
N GLY A 472 34.42 8.70 -16.17
CA GLY A 472 34.86 8.95 -14.81
C GLY A 472 36.30 9.46 -14.77
N ASN A 473 36.95 9.40 -13.62
CA ASN A 473 38.38 9.69 -13.48
C ASN A 473 38.99 8.89 -12.31
N THR A 474 40.30 9.00 -12.12
CA THR A 474 41.04 8.35 -11.02
C THR A 474 41.49 9.33 -9.94
N ASN A 475 40.90 10.53 -9.89
CA ASN A 475 41.24 11.53 -8.89
C ASN A 475 40.85 11.02 -7.50
N ALA A 476 41.53 11.52 -6.48
CA ALA A 476 41.24 11.14 -5.11
C ALA A 476 39.85 11.67 -4.72
N VAL A 477 38.99 10.75 -4.27
CA VAL A 477 37.66 11.08 -3.74
C VAL A 477 37.60 10.80 -2.24
N VAL A 478 36.66 11.45 -1.57
CA VAL A 478 36.29 11.20 -0.17
C VAL A 478 34.86 10.69 -0.14
N ASN A 479 34.49 9.90 0.88
CA ASN A 479 33.16 9.28 0.99
C ASN A 479 32.82 8.28 -0.14
N GLY A 480 33.85 7.67 -0.74
CA GLY A 480 33.70 6.59 -1.71
C GLY A 480 34.96 5.72 -1.81
N PRO A 481 34.88 4.59 -2.53
CA PRO A 481 36.04 3.74 -2.80
C PRO A 481 37.07 4.49 -3.66
N SER A 482 38.35 4.19 -3.45
CA SER A 482 39.44 4.77 -4.24
C SER A 482 39.59 4.08 -5.61
N GLY A 483 40.39 4.69 -6.48
CA GLY A 483 40.82 4.11 -7.75
C GLY A 483 40.00 4.55 -8.96
N TYR A 484 38.70 4.81 -8.80
CA TYR A 484 37.86 5.38 -9.86
C TYR A 484 36.60 6.03 -9.30
N ALA A 485 36.10 7.07 -9.96
CA ALA A 485 34.84 7.71 -9.64
C ALA A 485 34.16 8.23 -10.92
N TYR A 486 32.84 8.11 -10.99
CA TYR A 486 32.05 8.75 -12.05
C TYR A 486 31.64 10.16 -11.62
N HIS A 487 31.44 11.03 -12.60
CA HIS A 487 30.96 12.39 -12.37
C HIS A 487 29.84 12.71 -13.36
N VAL A 488 28.78 13.33 -12.86
CA VAL A 488 27.71 13.83 -13.73
C VAL A 488 28.19 15.03 -14.54
N THR A 489 27.59 15.24 -15.71
CA THR A 489 27.86 16.39 -16.58
C THR A 489 26.64 16.73 -17.43
N ASP A 490 26.67 17.89 -18.09
CA ASP A 490 25.66 18.30 -19.06
C ASP A 490 25.88 17.75 -20.48
N ALA A 491 27.01 17.07 -20.72
CA ALA A 491 27.31 16.41 -21.99
C ALA A 491 26.96 14.91 -21.96
N SER A 492 26.27 14.43 -23.00
CA SER A 492 25.95 13.01 -23.14
C SER A 492 27.25 12.17 -23.26
N PRO A 493 27.38 11.01 -22.57
CA PRO A 493 26.41 10.39 -21.68
C PRO A 493 26.53 10.97 -20.26
N TYR A 494 25.49 11.67 -19.82
CA TYR A 494 25.47 12.61 -18.68
C TYR A 494 25.94 12.06 -17.33
N VAL A 495 26.06 10.73 -17.20
CA VAL A 495 26.50 10.03 -15.99
C VAL A 495 27.70 9.14 -16.30
N LEU A 496 27.51 8.05 -17.05
CA LEU A 496 28.58 7.14 -17.47
C LEU A 496 28.29 6.54 -18.85
N ALA A 497 29.35 6.26 -19.60
CA ALA A 497 29.28 5.61 -20.93
C ALA A 497 29.32 4.07 -20.83
N CYS A 498 30.05 3.56 -19.84
CA CYS A 498 30.23 2.15 -19.54
C CYS A 498 30.56 1.95 -18.07
N PHE A 499 30.52 0.70 -17.62
CA PHE A 499 31.06 0.30 -16.34
C PHE A 499 32.56 0.05 -16.46
N ARG A 500 33.33 0.74 -15.62
CA ARG A 500 34.78 0.60 -15.48
C ARG A 500 35.14 -0.57 -14.57
N GLY A 501 34.29 -0.89 -13.59
CA GLY A 501 34.42 -2.06 -12.73
C GLY A 501 33.61 -3.27 -13.23
N THR A 502 33.61 -4.34 -12.43
CA THR A 502 32.76 -5.52 -12.66
C THR A 502 31.33 -5.22 -12.19
N PRO A 503 30.33 -5.21 -13.08
CA PRO A 503 28.96 -4.90 -12.68
C PRO A 503 28.35 -5.95 -11.75
N SER A 504 27.42 -5.48 -10.93
CA SER A 504 26.51 -6.28 -10.14
C SER A 504 25.74 -7.29 -10.99
N PRO A 505 25.41 -8.47 -10.44
CA PRO A 505 24.54 -9.44 -11.11
C PRO A 505 23.15 -8.88 -11.44
N ASP A 506 22.73 -7.79 -10.78
CA ASP A 506 21.45 -7.14 -11.07
C ASP A 506 21.42 -6.50 -12.47
N LEU A 507 22.58 -6.15 -13.06
CA LEU A 507 22.65 -5.58 -14.41
C LEU A 507 22.05 -6.51 -15.47
N ALA A 508 22.22 -7.84 -15.32
CA ALA A 508 21.68 -8.84 -16.25
C ALA A 508 20.21 -9.22 -15.95
N ASN A 509 19.74 -8.97 -14.72
CA ASN A 509 18.45 -9.46 -14.22
C ASN A 509 17.50 -8.32 -13.83
N GLN A 510 17.61 -7.17 -14.50
CA GLN A 510 16.85 -5.96 -14.17
C GLN A 510 15.34 -6.18 -14.24
N SER A 511 14.86 -6.95 -15.21
CA SER A 511 13.43 -7.24 -15.41
C SER A 511 12.77 -7.95 -14.23
N SER A 512 13.54 -8.60 -13.35
CA SER A 512 13.01 -9.19 -12.12
C SER A 512 12.59 -8.16 -11.07
N LYS A 513 13.05 -6.90 -11.20
CA LYS A 513 12.79 -5.80 -10.26
C LYS A 513 11.70 -4.83 -10.75
N PHE A 514 11.23 -4.98 -11.98
CA PHE A 514 10.22 -4.12 -12.60
C PHE A 514 8.95 -4.88 -12.91
N SER A 515 7.79 -4.30 -12.58
CA SER A 515 6.50 -4.86 -12.94
C SER A 515 5.60 -3.77 -13.52
N PRO A 516 5.54 -3.64 -14.87
CA PRO A 516 4.71 -2.62 -15.51
C PRO A 516 3.24 -2.84 -15.21
N MET A 517 2.57 -1.78 -14.74
CA MET A 517 1.13 -1.81 -14.48
C MET A 517 0.33 -1.50 -15.75
N ARG A 518 0.95 -0.88 -16.76
CA ARG A 518 0.32 -0.51 -18.03
C ARG A 518 1.14 -0.99 -19.23
N GLN A 519 0.47 -1.58 -20.22
CA GLN A 519 1.01 -1.66 -21.58
C GLN A 519 0.72 -0.33 -22.29
N PRO A 520 1.62 0.24 -23.11
CA PRO A 520 1.35 1.48 -23.82
C PRO A 520 0.12 1.28 -24.71
N PRO A 521 -1.00 1.97 -24.42
CA PRO A 521 -2.21 1.75 -25.20
C PRO A 521 -2.28 2.63 -26.44
N VAL A 522 -1.33 3.56 -26.59
CA VAL A 522 -1.29 4.57 -27.64
C VAL A 522 0.13 4.65 -28.18
N GLN A 523 0.25 4.89 -29.49
CA GLN A 523 1.51 5.33 -30.07
C GLN A 523 1.95 6.63 -29.35
N PRO A 524 3.15 6.67 -28.75
CA PRO A 524 3.62 7.84 -28.03
C PRO A 524 3.51 9.10 -28.90
N PHE A 525 2.87 10.15 -28.38
CA PHE A 525 2.68 11.42 -29.09
C PHE A 525 3.11 12.62 -28.24
N LYS A 526 3.42 13.72 -28.92
CA LYS A 526 3.94 14.93 -28.29
C LYS A 526 2.88 15.59 -27.41
N VAL A 527 3.24 15.89 -26.17
CA VAL A 527 2.41 16.64 -25.23
C VAL A 527 3.10 17.93 -24.75
N SER A 528 2.34 18.81 -24.10
CA SER A 528 2.86 20.04 -23.51
C SER A 528 2.18 20.34 -22.18
N ASN A 529 2.72 21.32 -21.43
CA ASN A 529 2.19 21.75 -20.13
C ASN A 529 2.00 20.57 -19.16
N MET A 530 2.93 19.62 -19.17
CA MET A 530 2.85 18.45 -18.29
C MET A 530 3.12 18.87 -16.85
N THR A 531 2.22 18.48 -15.95
CA THR A 531 2.34 18.72 -14.51
C THR A 531 1.82 17.53 -13.72
N LEU A 532 2.47 17.20 -12.60
CA LEU A 532 1.97 16.23 -11.62
C LEU A 532 1.68 16.93 -10.29
N ALA A 533 0.50 16.69 -9.74
CA ALA A 533 0.10 17.21 -8.44
C ALA A 533 -0.83 16.24 -7.70
N THR A 534 -0.87 16.32 -6.37
CA THR A 534 -1.86 15.59 -5.56
C THR A 534 -3.16 16.40 -5.47
N ASP A 535 -4.29 15.78 -5.79
CA ASP A 535 -5.61 16.34 -5.47
C ASP A 535 -5.89 16.16 -3.98
N ALA A 536 -5.92 17.27 -3.24
CA ALA A 536 -6.11 17.24 -1.79
C ALA A 536 -7.49 16.72 -1.36
N LYS A 537 -8.48 16.66 -2.26
CA LYS A 537 -9.84 16.24 -1.92
C LYS A 537 -9.96 14.73 -1.76
N ASP A 538 -9.25 13.97 -2.58
CA ASP A 538 -9.38 12.50 -2.65
C ASP A 538 -8.04 11.76 -2.70
N GLY A 539 -6.92 12.48 -2.65
CA GLY A 539 -5.58 11.93 -2.60
C GLY A 539 -5.06 11.35 -3.92
N TYR A 540 -5.78 11.55 -5.03
CA TYR A 540 -5.30 11.11 -6.34
C TYR A 540 -4.10 11.94 -6.78
N GLN A 541 -3.09 11.27 -7.33
CA GLN A 541 -2.08 11.93 -8.15
C GLN A 541 -2.71 12.29 -9.50
N VAL A 542 -2.46 13.50 -10.00
CA VAL A 542 -3.06 14.05 -11.22
C VAL A 542 -1.95 14.46 -12.18
N LEU A 543 -1.71 13.62 -13.18
CA LEU A 543 -0.84 13.96 -14.32
C LEU A 543 -1.68 14.69 -15.36
N GLN A 544 -1.53 16.02 -15.42
CA GLN A 544 -2.16 16.86 -16.42
C GLN A 544 -1.23 17.08 -17.61
N PHE A 545 -1.78 17.08 -18.83
CA PHE A 545 -1.05 17.38 -20.06
C PHE A 545 -1.98 18.00 -21.11
N THR A 546 -1.40 18.64 -22.13
CA THR A 546 -2.13 19.19 -23.27
C THR A 546 -1.71 18.51 -24.57
N SER A 547 -2.70 18.04 -25.34
CA SER A 547 -2.52 17.53 -26.70
C SER A 547 -2.97 18.57 -27.72
N ALA A 548 -2.15 18.78 -28.76
CA ALA A 548 -2.50 19.63 -29.90
C ALA A 548 -3.15 18.84 -31.05
N ILE A 549 -3.24 17.51 -30.94
CA ILE A 549 -3.75 16.62 -31.99
C ILE A 549 -4.90 15.77 -31.45
N ASN A 550 -5.68 15.21 -32.38
CA ASN A 550 -6.57 14.09 -32.04
C ASN A 550 -5.73 12.87 -31.69
N PHE A 551 -6.17 12.10 -30.69
CA PHE A 551 -5.52 10.86 -30.28
C PHE A 551 -6.55 9.85 -29.77
N THR A 552 -6.17 8.58 -29.78
CA THR A 552 -6.98 7.52 -29.17
C THR A 552 -6.34 7.06 -27.87
N THR A 553 -7.14 6.63 -26.91
CA THR A 553 -6.68 5.83 -25.77
C THR A 553 -7.30 4.45 -25.85
N ASN A 554 -6.51 3.45 -25.47
CA ASN A 554 -6.98 2.09 -25.24
C ASN A 554 -6.73 1.78 -23.78
N GLU A 555 -7.49 0.89 -23.17
CA GLU A 555 -7.28 0.63 -21.74
C GLU A 555 -7.11 -0.85 -21.42
N THR A 556 -7.95 -1.70 -22.01
CA THR A 556 -7.90 -3.16 -21.87
C THR A 556 -7.33 -3.86 -23.11
N GLY A 557 -6.88 -3.08 -24.10
CA GLY A 557 -6.55 -3.56 -25.45
C GLY A 557 -7.76 -3.95 -26.31
N SER A 558 -8.98 -3.95 -25.74
CA SER A 558 -10.23 -4.25 -26.44
C SER A 558 -11.14 -3.02 -26.62
N ASP A 559 -10.86 -1.95 -25.87
CA ASP A 559 -11.63 -0.70 -25.89
C ASP A 559 -10.80 0.42 -26.55
N THR A 560 -11.45 1.27 -27.34
CA THR A 560 -10.82 2.43 -28.02
C THR A 560 -11.67 3.68 -27.84
N TYR A 561 -11.06 4.76 -27.35
CA TYR A 561 -11.73 6.04 -27.11
C TYR A 561 -11.03 7.16 -27.89
N SER A 562 -11.79 7.96 -28.63
CA SER A 562 -11.26 9.10 -29.39
C SER A 562 -11.28 10.37 -28.55
N ASN A 563 -10.19 11.13 -28.61
CA ASN A 563 -9.99 12.37 -27.87
C ASN A 563 -9.55 13.48 -28.82
N ALA A 564 -10.19 14.64 -28.73
CA ALA A 564 -9.86 15.83 -29.51
C ALA A 564 -8.63 16.55 -28.94
N PRO A 565 -8.05 17.55 -29.63
CA PRO A 565 -7.08 18.45 -29.01
C PRO A 565 -7.66 19.11 -27.75
N GLY A 566 -6.86 19.19 -26.70
CA GLY A 566 -7.32 19.71 -25.40
C GLY A 566 -6.39 19.37 -24.24
N THR A 567 -6.80 19.79 -23.05
CA THR A 567 -6.10 19.49 -21.79
C THR A 567 -6.80 18.34 -21.09
N TYR A 568 -6.01 17.33 -20.73
CA TYR A 568 -6.46 16.07 -20.14
C TYR A 568 -5.69 15.75 -18.87
N ARG A 569 -6.24 14.85 -18.07
CA ARG A 569 -5.73 14.40 -16.78
C ARG A 569 -5.80 12.89 -16.68
N ILE A 570 -4.68 12.27 -16.33
CA ILE A 570 -4.63 10.91 -15.79
C ILE A 570 -4.58 11.04 -14.28
N ARG A 571 -5.66 10.65 -13.60
CA ARG A 571 -5.72 10.58 -12.14
C ARG A 571 -5.42 9.15 -11.72
N TYR A 572 -4.53 8.95 -10.77
CA TYR A 572 -4.24 7.62 -10.23
C TYR A 572 -4.00 7.62 -8.73
N LYS A 573 -4.34 6.51 -8.06
CA LYS A 573 -4.16 6.32 -6.61
C LYS A 573 -3.95 4.85 -6.30
N GLN A 574 -2.96 4.52 -5.47
CA GLN A 574 -2.83 3.17 -4.92
C GLN A 574 -4.02 2.89 -3.99
N LEU A 575 -4.65 1.73 -4.15
CA LEU A 575 -5.75 1.29 -3.31
C LEU A 575 -5.23 0.79 -1.96
N GLY A 576 -5.95 1.10 -0.88
CA GLY A 576 -5.68 0.62 0.46
C GLY A 576 -6.94 0.06 1.14
N GLY A 577 -6.77 -0.62 2.29
CA GLY A 577 -7.86 -1.08 3.14
C GLY A 577 -8.94 -1.90 2.40
N ALA A 578 -10.20 -1.48 2.56
CA ALA A 578 -11.35 -2.15 1.94
C ALA A 578 -11.35 -2.05 0.40
N GLU A 579 -10.88 -0.93 -0.18
CA GLU A 579 -10.80 -0.76 -1.64
C GLU A 579 -9.87 -1.80 -2.25
N LEU A 580 -8.68 -1.98 -1.65
CA LEU A 580 -7.72 -2.99 -2.09
C LEU A 580 -8.27 -4.41 -1.90
N THR A 581 -8.90 -4.68 -0.75
CA THR A 581 -9.51 -5.99 -0.48
C THR A 581 -10.53 -6.35 -1.56
N ASN A 582 -11.43 -5.42 -1.87
CA ASN A 582 -12.44 -5.62 -2.91
C ASN A 582 -11.80 -5.86 -4.28
N ALA A 583 -10.78 -5.07 -4.66
CA ALA A 583 -10.07 -5.24 -5.93
C ALA A 583 -9.37 -6.60 -6.05
N LEU A 584 -8.71 -7.07 -4.99
CA LEU A 584 -8.00 -8.35 -4.97
C LEU A 584 -8.94 -9.57 -4.99
N THR A 585 -10.19 -9.42 -4.53
CA THR A 585 -11.19 -10.51 -4.59
C THR A 585 -11.80 -10.72 -5.99
N GLN A 586 -11.58 -9.79 -6.92
CA GLN A 586 -12.11 -9.93 -8.28
C GLN A 586 -11.40 -11.07 -9.04
N SER A 587 -12.18 -11.79 -9.85
CA SER A 587 -11.64 -12.85 -10.72
C SER A 587 -10.55 -12.28 -11.63
N GLY A 588 -9.36 -12.90 -11.63
CA GLY A 588 -8.18 -12.43 -12.36
C GLY A 588 -7.10 -11.77 -11.50
N ASN A 589 -7.41 -11.37 -10.25
CA ASN A 589 -6.45 -10.72 -9.35
C ASN A 589 -5.93 -11.61 -8.22
N GLY A 590 -6.26 -12.91 -8.21
CA GLY A 590 -6.00 -13.82 -7.08
C GLY A 590 -4.53 -14.02 -6.68
N ASN A 591 -3.58 -13.65 -7.55
CA ASN A 591 -2.14 -13.70 -7.31
C ASN A 591 -1.48 -12.31 -7.21
N LYS A 592 -2.29 -11.24 -7.15
CA LYS A 592 -1.85 -9.86 -7.06
C LYS A 592 -1.80 -9.42 -5.59
N THR A 593 -1.00 -8.40 -5.31
CA THR A 593 -0.73 -7.92 -3.94
C THR A 593 -0.99 -6.43 -3.77
N ALA A 594 -1.02 -5.67 -4.86
CA ALA A 594 -1.34 -4.24 -4.82
C ALA A 594 -2.17 -3.84 -6.04
N CYS A 595 -3.00 -2.82 -5.89
CA CYS A 595 -3.86 -2.32 -6.96
C CYS A 595 -3.86 -0.79 -7.00
N TRP A 596 -4.13 -0.22 -8.16
CA TRP A 596 -4.24 1.22 -8.40
C TRP A 596 -5.52 1.52 -9.16
N ALA A 597 -6.25 2.52 -8.70
CA ALA A 597 -7.35 3.11 -9.46
C ALA A 597 -6.82 4.16 -10.43
N PHE A 598 -7.35 4.16 -11.63
CA PHE A 598 -7.04 5.08 -12.71
C PHE A 598 -8.31 5.72 -13.27
N GLN A 599 -8.21 7.00 -13.59
CA GLN A 599 -9.28 7.77 -14.22
C GLN A 599 -8.67 8.66 -15.30
N PHE A 600 -9.24 8.63 -16.50
CA PHE A 600 -8.91 9.57 -17.56
C PHE A 600 -10.01 10.61 -17.65
N THR A 601 -9.67 11.89 -17.56
CA THR A 601 -10.64 12.99 -17.60
C THR A 601 -10.11 14.16 -18.41
N ASP A 602 -11.00 15.03 -18.91
CA ASP A 602 -10.61 16.34 -19.43
C ASP A 602 -10.36 17.36 -18.28
N SER A 603 -10.00 18.59 -18.66
CA SER A 603 -9.78 19.68 -17.69
C SER A 603 -11.02 20.09 -16.89
N ALA A 604 -12.24 19.76 -17.34
CA ALA A 604 -13.49 19.97 -16.61
C ALA A 604 -13.86 18.78 -15.70
N GLY A 605 -13.11 17.67 -15.78
CA GLY A 605 -13.39 16.43 -15.05
C GLY A 605 -14.38 15.51 -15.76
N ALA A 606 -14.78 15.82 -17.00
CA ALA A 606 -15.63 14.93 -17.79
C ALA A 606 -14.80 13.76 -18.34
N THR A 607 -15.44 12.60 -18.52
CA THR A 607 -14.79 11.42 -19.08
C THR A 607 -15.71 10.67 -20.03
N THR A 608 -15.12 10.11 -21.08
CA THR A 608 -15.75 9.14 -21.98
C THR A 608 -15.26 7.71 -21.71
N GLN A 609 -14.39 7.54 -20.71
CA GLN A 609 -13.64 6.31 -20.44
C GLN A 609 -14.04 5.77 -19.05
N PRO A 610 -14.14 4.44 -18.88
CA PRO A 610 -14.44 3.86 -17.58
C PRO A 610 -13.26 4.08 -16.62
N ASN A 611 -13.56 4.07 -15.33
CA ASN A 611 -12.52 3.96 -14.30
C ASN A 611 -11.94 2.54 -14.30
N ILE A 612 -10.64 2.43 -14.06
CA ILE A 612 -9.91 1.16 -14.21
C ILE A 612 -9.10 0.86 -12.98
N THR A 613 -9.04 -0.41 -12.64
CA THR A 613 -8.19 -0.91 -11.57
C THR A 613 -7.14 -1.83 -12.17
N TYR A 614 -5.87 -1.47 -12.02
CA TYR A 614 -4.74 -2.35 -12.35
C TYR A 614 -4.17 -2.95 -11.08
N CYS A 615 -3.93 -4.26 -11.08
CA CYS A 615 -3.37 -4.98 -9.94
C CYS A 615 -2.08 -5.72 -10.32
N ARG A 616 -1.08 -5.66 -9.44
CA ARG A 616 0.24 -6.28 -9.62
C ARG A 616 0.55 -7.31 -8.54
#